data_AF-A0A2D7GCR0-F1
#
_entry.id   AF-A0A2D7GCR0-F1
#
_cell.length_a   1.000
_cell.length_b   1.000
_cell.length_c   1.000
_cell.angle_alpha   90.00
_cell.angle_beta   90.00
_cell.angle_gamma   90.00
#
_symmetry.space_group_name_H-M   'P 1'
#
loop_
_entity.id
_entity.type
_entity.pdbx_description
1 polymer ?
#
loop_
_entity_poly.entity_id
_entity_poly.type
_entity_poly.pdbx_seq_one_letter_code
_entity_poly.pdbx_strand_id
1 'polypeptide(L)'
;MSVLCPKCFEETATILKSSLVREEMTCRKCHFIWIERSQELKRHKNERLGRLEKAEDAVMQRRYEKLDQRFNDGMITPQEYALRLKELEVQNVRVCATLNTLWSKRL
;
A
#
# COMPACT_ATOMS: atom_id res chain seq x y z
N MET A 1 5.51 12.21 11.89
CA MET A 1 5.55 10.84 12.44
C MET A 1 6.55 10.85 13.57
N SER A 2 6.09 10.71 14.81
CA SER A 2 6.93 10.49 15.97
C SER A 2 7.47 9.06 15.92
N VAL A 3 8.77 8.87 16.11
CA VAL A 3 9.37 7.52 16.19
C VAL A 3 9.47 7.17 17.67
N LEU A 4 8.84 6.07 18.07
CA LEU A 4 8.91 5.55 19.44
C LEU A 4 10.23 4.84 19.66
N CYS A 5 10.82 5.02 20.84
CA CYS A 5 11.97 4.21 21.24
C CYS A 5 11.56 2.72 21.37
N PRO A 6 12.23 1.78 20.69
CA PRO A 6 11.90 0.35 20.80
C PRO A 6 12.08 -0.24 22.20
N LYS A 7 12.91 0.40 23.03
CA LYS A 7 13.24 -0.08 24.38
C LYS A 7 12.29 0.46 25.44
N CYS A 8 11.86 1.71 25.35
CA CYS A 8 11.05 2.36 26.39
C CYS A 8 9.69 2.89 25.91
N PHE A 9 9.39 2.76 24.61
CA PHE A 9 8.14 3.17 23.98
C PHE A 9 7.76 4.64 24.17
N GLU A 10 8.77 5.50 24.33
CA GLU A 10 8.61 6.94 24.50
C GLU A 10 8.95 7.67 23.21
N GLU A 11 8.23 8.76 22.91
CA GLU A 11 8.45 9.64 21.74
C GLU A 11 9.63 10.59 21.94
N THR A 12 10.77 10.05 22.34
CA THR A 12 11.98 10.82 22.69
C THR A 12 13.15 10.51 21.75
N ALA A 13 12.87 9.95 20.57
CA ALA A 13 13.87 9.58 19.58
C ALA A 13 14.48 10.80 18.86
N THR A 14 15.79 10.75 18.62
CA THR A 14 16.55 11.77 17.87
C THR A 14 17.47 11.12 16.86
N ILE A 15 17.64 11.75 15.70
CA ILE A 15 18.56 11.30 14.65
C ILE A 15 19.99 11.69 15.03
N LEU A 16 20.91 10.73 15.06
CA LEU A 16 22.35 10.93 15.24
C LEU A 16 23.09 11.07 13.91
N LYS A 17 22.77 10.18 12.95
CA LYS A 17 23.38 10.16 11.62
C LYS A 17 22.33 9.74 10.60
N SER A 18 22.37 10.34 9.41
CA SER A 18 21.46 10.04 8.32
C SER A 18 22.22 9.72 7.04
N SER A 19 21.71 8.75 6.29
CA SER A 19 22.12 8.40 4.94
C SER A 19 20.88 8.23 4.06
N LEU A 20 21.06 8.07 2.75
CA LEU A 20 19.95 7.80 1.83
C LEU A 20 19.15 6.54 2.18
N VAL A 21 19.75 5.59 2.92
CA VAL A 21 19.15 4.27 3.18
C VAL A 21 18.73 4.11 4.65
N ARG A 22 19.45 4.75 5.58
CA ARG A 22 19.33 4.48 7.03
C ARG A 22 19.50 5.76 7.84
N GLU A 23 18.75 5.83 8.93
CA GLU A 23 18.87 6.82 10.00
C GLU A 23 19.27 6.11 11.29
N GLU A 24 20.39 6.49 11.88
CA GLU A 24 20.76 6.06 13.23
C GLU A 24 20.03 6.95 14.24
N MET A 25 19.27 6.33 15.13
CA MET A 25 18.41 7.00 16.11
C MET A 25 18.93 6.72 17.52
N THR A 26 18.75 7.68 18.42
CA THR A 26 18.98 7.51 19.86
C THR A 26 17.79 8.02 20.67
N CYS A 27 17.49 7.35 21.77
CA CYS A 27 16.45 7.78 22.70
C CYS A 27 17.04 8.73 23.74
N ARG A 28 16.44 9.92 23.91
CA ARG A 28 16.87 10.87 24.94
C ARG A 28 16.65 10.37 26.37
N LYS A 29 15.67 9.48 26.58
CA LYS A 29 15.31 8.96 27.91
C LYS A 29 16.20 7.81 28.36
N CYS A 30 16.38 6.78 27.51
CA CYS A 30 17.09 5.55 27.89
C CYS A 30 18.41 5.34 27.14
N HIS A 31 18.83 6.30 26.31
CA HIS A 31 20.07 6.31 25.51
C HIS A 31 20.25 5.10 24.60
N PHE A 32 19.19 4.33 24.36
CA PHE A 32 19.22 3.21 23.44
C PHE A 32 19.40 3.72 22.00
N ILE A 33 20.28 3.07 21.25
CA ILE A 33 20.57 3.39 19.84
C ILE A 33 19.99 2.29 18.96
N TRP A 34 19.32 2.68 17.89
CA TRP A 34 18.80 1.75 16.89
C TRP A 34 18.86 2.36 15.49
N ILE A 35 18.65 1.52 14.48
CA ILE A 35 18.67 1.94 13.08
C ILE A 35 17.24 1.91 12.54
N GLU A 36 16.83 3.02 11.95
CA GLU A 36 15.60 3.19 11.21
C GLU A 36 15.85 3.31 9.72
N ARG A 37 14.80 3.07 8.92
CA ARG A 37 14.85 3.42 7.50
C ARG A 37 14.82 4.94 7.34
N SER A 38 15.59 5.46 6.40
CA SER A 38 15.58 6.89 6.07
C SER A 38 14.19 7.38 5.66
N GLN A 39 13.92 8.66 5.87
CA GLN A 39 12.71 9.31 5.36
C GLN A 39 12.61 9.20 3.83
N GLU A 40 13.73 9.33 3.11
CA GLU A 40 13.80 9.12 1.66
C GLU A 40 13.31 7.74 1.23
N LEU A 41 13.76 6.66 1.88
CA LEU A 41 13.27 5.32 1.57
C LEU A 41 11.81 5.12 1.95
N LYS A 42 11.37 5.69 3.08
CA LYS A 42 9.96 5.68 3.49
C LYS A 42 9.11 6.39 2.43
N ARG A 43 9.55 7.54 1.92
CA ARG A 43 8.92 8.31 0.84
C ARG A 43 8.86 7.51 -0.46
N HIS A 44 9.98 6.98 -0.93
CA HIS A 44 10.02 6.19 -2.17
C HIS A 44 9.18 4.91 -2.11
N LYS A 45 9.16 4.22 -0.96
CA LYS A 45 8.27 3.07 -0.75
C LYS A 45 6.81 3.50 -0.90
N ASN A 46 6.42 4.61 -0.28
CA ASN A 46 5.05 5.15 -0.36
C ASN A 46 4.68 5.56 -1.80
N GLU A 47 5.57 6.26 -2.50
CA GLU A 47 5.36 6.63 -3.91
C GLU A 47 5.18 5.40 -4.80
N ARG A 48 6.02 4.37 -4.61
CA ARG A 48 5.92 3.12 -5.37
C ARG A 48 4.59 2.41 -5.11
N LEU A 49 4.13 2.35 -3.86
CA LEU A 49 2.83 1.78 -3.53
C LEU A 49 1.68 2.59 -4.13
N GLY A 50 1.70 3.92 -4.03
CA GLY A 50 0.67 4.77 -4.65
C GLY A 50 0.62 4.64 -6.18
N ARG A 51 1.76 4.37 -6.84
CA ARG A 51 1.78 4.03 -8.27
C ARG A 51 1.11 2.68 -8.56
N LEU A 52 1.29 1.68 -7.69
CA LEU A 52 0.65 0.38 -7.85
C LEU A 52 -0.86 0.47 -7.70
N GLU A 53 -1.36 1.25 -6.75
CA GLU A 53 -2.81 1.49 -6.59
C GLU A 53 -3.41 2.10 -7.86
N LYS A 54 -2.82 3.20 -8.35
CA LYS A 54 -3.30 3.85 -9.58
C LYS A 54 -3.28 2.91 -10.79
N ALA A 55 -2.25 2.07 -10.89
CA ALA A 55 -2.16 1.10 -11.97
C ALA A 55 -3.25 0.03 -11.87
N GLU A 56 -3.53 -0.45 -10.66
CA GLU A 56 -4.56 -1.45 -10.42
C GLU A 56 -5.97 -0.90 -10.67
N ASP A 57 -6.27 0.32 -10.20
CA ASP A 57 -7.55 1.00 -10.48
C ASP A 57 -7.80 1.10 -11.99
N ALA A 58 -6.77 1.50 -12.75
CA ALA A 58 -6.86 1.59 -14.20
C ALA A 58 -7.05 0.22 -14.89
N VAL A 59 -6.42 -0.84 -14.37
CA VAL A 59 -6.60 -2.21 -14.87
C VAL A 59 -8.01 -2.71 -14.56
N MET A 60 -8.51 -2.46 -13.36
CA MET A 60 -9.85 -2.86 -12.93
C MET A 60 -10.92 -2.17 -13.77
N GLN A 61 -10.80 -0.86 -13.98
CA GLN A 61 -11.71 -0.10 -14.82
C GLN A 61 -11.79 -0.70 -16.24
N ARG A 62 -10.64 -1.01 -16.85
CA ARG A 62 -10.59 -1.66 -18.18
C ARG A 62 -11.22 -3.05 -18.19
N ARG A 63 -11.21 -3.80 -17.09
CA ARG A 63 -11.85 -5.12 -17.00
C ARG A 63 -13.38 -4.98 -17.01
N TYR A 64 -13.92 -4.01 -16.27
CA TYR A 64 -15.36 -3.71 -16.31
C TYR A 64 -15.79 -3.23 -17.69
N GLU A 65 -15.09 -2.25 -18.26
CA GLU A 65 -15.40 -1.74 -19.60
C GLU A 65 -15.39 -2.83 -20.68
N LYS A 66 -14.44 -3.77 -20.61
CA LYS A 66 -14.40 -4.93 -21.52
C LYS A 66 -15.57 -5.89 -21.31
N LEU A 67 -16.01 -6.09 -20.06
CA LEU A 67 -17.15 -6.95 -19.76
C LEU A 67 -18.44 -6.30 -20.29
N ASP A 68 -18.62 -5.01 -20.04
CA ASP A 68 -19.75 -4.22 -20.54
C ASP A 68 -19.80 -4.21 -22.06
N GLN A 69 -18.65 -3.99 -22.71
CA GLN A 69 -18.56 -4.03 -24.17
C GLN A 69 -18.98 -5.39 -24.72
N ARG A 70 -18.49 -6.51 -24.16
CA ARG A 70 -18.89 -7.85 -24.61
C ARG A 70 -20.38 -8.11 -24.44
N PHE A 71 -21.00 -7.58 -23.39
CA PHE A 71 -22.44 -7.70 -23.20
C PHE A 71 -23.21 -6.86 -24.21
N ASN A 72 -22.81 -5.61 -24.41
CA ASN A 72 -23.43 -4.68 -25.35
C ASN A 72 -23.29 -5.16 -26.81
N ASP A 73 -22.17 -5.79 -27.15
CA ASP A 73 -21.92 -6.40 -28.46
C ASP A 73 -22.68 -7.74 -28.66
N GLY A 74 -23.45 -8.19 -27.66
CA GLY A 74 -24.22 -9.44 -27.72
C GLY A 74 -23.37 -10.71 -27.67
N MET A 75 -22.08 -10.60 -27.29
CA MET A 75 -21.13 -11.71 -27.27
C MET A 75 -21.27 -12.63 -26.06
N ILE A 76 -22.00 -12.19 -25.03
CA ILE A 76 -22.29 -12.95 -23.81
C ILE A 76 -23.75 -12.75 -23.40
N THR A 77 -24.31 -13.74 -22.72
CA THR A 77 -25.68 -13.68 -22.21
C THR A 77 -25.79 -12.82 -20.95
N PRO A 78 -27.00 -12.35 -20.57
CA PRO A 78 -27.21 -11.64 -19.31
C PRO A 78 -26.79 -12.44 -18.07
N GLN A 79 -26.97 -13.76 -18.10
CA GLN A 79 -26.58 -14.67 -17.02
C GLN A 79 -25.07 -14.75 -16.89
N GLU A 80 -24.35 -14.88 -18.00
CA GLU A 80 -22.88 -14.86 -18.02
C GLU A 80 -22.33 -13.51 -17.57
N TYR A 81 -22.93 -12.40 -18.02
CA TYR A 81 -22.55 -11.05 -17.58
C TYR A 81 -22.65 -10.91 -16.06
N ALA A 82 -23.79 -11.27 -15.47
CA ALA A 82 -23.99 -11.18 -14.03
C ALA A 82 -22.99 -12.04 -13.23
N LEU A 83 -22.69 -13.25 -13.70
CA LEU A 83 -21.71 -14.13 -13.07
C LEU A 83 -20.28 -13.54 -13.13
N ARG A 84 -19.88 -13.05 -14.30
CA ARG A 84 -18.57 -12.41 -14.50
C ARG A 84 -18.41 -11.10 -13.73
N LEU A 85 -19.48 -10.32 -13.60
CA LEU A 85 -19.50 -9.10 -12.81
C LEU A 85 -19.21 -9.42 -11.34
N LYS A 86 -19.90 -10.43 -10.79
CA LYS A 86 -19.66 -10.90 -9.42
C LYS A 86 -18.23 -11.42 -9.21
N GLU A 87 -17.67 -12.12 -10.19
CA GLU A 87 -16.26 -12.55 -10.14
C GLU A 87 -15.30 -11.35 -10.05
N LEU A 88 -15.53 -10.31 -10.87
CA LEU A 88 -14.71 -9.09 -10.87
C LEU A 88 -14.83 -8.32 -9.55
N GLU A 89 -16.02 -8.22 -8.98
CA GLU A 89 -16.24 -7.57 -7.67
C GLU A 89 -15.48 -8.29 -6.55
N VAL A 90 -15.55 -9.63 -6.52
CA VAL A 90 -14.81 -10.44 -5.54
C VAL A 90 -13.30 -10.29 -5.71
N GLN A 91 -12.81 -10.26 -6.95
CA GLN A 91 -11.41 -9.99 -7.23
C GLN A 91 -10.99 -8.60 -6.74
N ASN A 92 -11.82 -7.57 -7.00
CA ASN A 92 -11.56 -6.20 -6.58
C ASN A 92 -11.38 -6.11 -5.06
N VAL A 93 -12.33 -6.68 -4.30
CA VAL A 93 -12.28 -6.71 -2.84
C VAL A 93 -10.99 -7.36 -2.32
N ARG A 94 -10.56 -8.47 -2.92
CA ARG A 94 -9.31 -9.16 -2.53
C ARG A 94 -8.07 -8.33 -2.83
N VAL A 95 -8.03 -7.66 -3.98
CA VAL A 95 -6.90 -6.82 -4.35
C VAL A 95 -6.83 -5.58 -3.45
N CYS A 96 -7.94 -4.89 -3.21
CA CYS A 96 -8.02 -3.78 -2.26
C CYS A 96 -7.58 -4.22 -0.86
N ALA A 97 -8.00 -5.39 -0.37
CA ALA A 97 -7.57 -5.91 0.92
C ALA A 97 -6.05 -6.18 0.96
N THR A 98 -5.48 -6.71 -0.13
CA THR A 98 -4.03 -6.96 -0.24
C THR A 98 -3.23 -5.66 -0.21
N LEU A 99 -3.65 -4.68 -1.01
CA LEU A 99 -3.06 -3.34 -1.01
C LEU A 99 -3.17 -2.71 0.38
N ASN A 100 -4.36 -2.70 0.98
CA ASN A 100 -4.58 -2.19 2.34
C ASN A 100 -3.72 -2.89 3.39
N THR A 101 -3.45 -4.19 3.26
CA THR A 101 -2.55 -4.92 4.17
C THR A 101 -1.08 -4.49 3.99
N LEU A 102 -0.66 -4.20 2.76
CA LEU A 102 0.66 -3.61 2.49
C LEU A 102 0.77 -2.19 3.05
N TRP A 103 -0.34 -1.45 3.08
CA TRP A 103 -0.46 -0.13 3.71
C TRP A 103 -0.59 -0.18 5.22
N SER A 104 -1.24 -1.15 5.84
CA SER A 104 -1.34 -1.21 7.30
C SER A 104 0.00 -1.57 7.93
N LYS A 105 0.86 -2.34 7.24
CA LYS A 105 2.29 -2.52 7.56
C LYS A 105 3.16 -1.25 7.38
N ARG A 106 2.54 -0.08 7.19
CA ARG A 106 3.16 1.26 7.14
C ARG A 106 3.12 1.96 8.50
N LEU A 107 2.12 1.65 9.33
CA LEU A 107 1.96 2.11 10.71
C LEU A 107 2.74 1.19 11.66
#